data_AF-A0A2A2UQF1-F1
#
_entry.id   AF-A0A2A2UQF1-F1
#
_cell.length_a   1.000
_cell.length_b   1.000
_cell.length_c   1.000
_cell.angle_alpha   90.00
_cell.angle_beta   90.00
_cell.angle_gamma   90.00
#
_symmetry.space_group_name_H-M   'P 1'
#
loop_
_entity.id
_entity.type
_entity.pdbx_description
1 polymer ?
#
loop_
_entity_poly.entity_id
_entity_poly.type
_entity_poly.pdbx_seq_one_letter_code
_entity_poly.pdbx_strand_id
1 'polypeptide(L)'
;MLKINQYEEDFEELIADSPIIIENRKAQIDDKTLSLEQRKEALFTVAEEYLDLGYAYYMLEENNKSIVHFQKAMPYKFKLAFEALWKEPENCWSIQETLNCILLFGTKELKSELIDSNWKLESEDIINESSYLYDRLLIQIGTTFKVDDAALINALNVSELEKDRDVQQFIVPLLRSIKGLITSDKSQWQIGIDKALQWHADEAKLGEYRDIRQGVICLNALTLAKLGRDMHGWECTSESIYLPLNLLNLI
;
A
#
# COMPACT_ATOMS: atom_id res chain seq x y z
N MET A 1 -9.83 -1.57 -21.19
CA MET A 1 -10.30 -2.05 -19.88
C MET A 1 -9.55 -3.32 -19.53
N LEU A 2 -8.74 -3.28 -18.47
CA LEU A 2 -7.92 -4.39 -18.00
C LEU A 2 -8.80 -5.44 -17.31
N LYS A 3 -8.64 -6.72 -17.68
CA LYS A 3 -9.29 -7.86 -17.00
C LYS A 3 -8.30 -8.50 -16.03
N ILE A 4 -8.20 -7.94 -14.83
CA ILE A 4 -7.12 -8.26 -13.87
C ILE A 4 -7.52 -9.36 -12.89
N ASN A 5 -8.72 -9.28 -12.34
CA ASN A 5 -9.34 -10.28 -11.45
C ASN A 5 -10.87 -10.33 -11.73
N GLN A 6 -11.66 -10.91 -10.82
CA GLN A 6 -13.13 -10.97 -10.92
C GLN A 6 -13.80 -9.75 -10.27
N TYR A 7 -13.03 -8.73 -9.88
CA TYR A 7 -13.58 -7.48 -9.40
C TYR A 7 -14.36 -6.79 -10.53
N GLU A 8 -15.67 -6.74 -10.36
CA GLU A 8 -16.59 -6.02 -11.23
C GLU A 8 -17.15 -4.83 -10.45
N GLU A 9 -17.04 -3.64 -11.03
CA GLU A 9 -17.56 -2.40 -10.48
C GLU A 9 -18.27 -1.65 -11.61
N ASP A 10 -19.42 -1.03 -11.30
CA ASP A 10 -20.08 -0.15 -12.24
C ASP A 10 -19.29 1.17 -12.33
N PHE A 11 -18.30 1.17 -13.22
CA PHE A 11 -17.42 2.33 -13.39
C PHE A 11 -18.18 3.59 -13.83
N GLU A 12 -19.31 3.45 -14.53
CA GLU A 12 -20.10 4.61 -14.96
C GLU A 12 -20.81 5.26 -13.77
N GLU A 13 -21.43 4.44 -12.92
CA GLU A 13 -22.06 4.90 -11.67
C GLU A 13 -21.02 5.52 -10.73
N LEU A 14 -19.90 4.81 -10.48
CA LEU A 14 -18.82 5.30 -9.62
C LEU A 14 -18.30 6.68 -10.10
N ILE A 15 -17.97 6.80 -11.40
CA ILE A 15 -17.41 8.04 -11.95
C ILE A 15 -18.42 9.20 -11.87
N ALA A 16 -19.73 8.92 -11.96
CA ALA A 16 -20.76 9.94 -11.87
C ALA A 16 -21.03 10.38 -10.43
N ASP A 17 -21.07 9.43 -9.50
CA ASP A 17 -21.56 9.65 -8.13
C ASP A 17 -20.44 10.04 -7.16
N SER A 18 -19.26 9.43 -7.28
CA SER A 18 -18.14 9.69 -6.36
C SER A 18 -17.80 11.17 -6.21
N PRO A 19 -17.78 12.03 -7.27
CA PRO A 19 -17.53 13.45 -7.09
C PRO A 19 -18.52 14.15 -6.16
N ILE A 20 -19.81 13.77 -6.24
CA ILE A 20 -20.89 14.34 -5.43
C ILE A 20 -20.76 13.84 -3.98
N ILE A 21 -20.50 12.54 -3.80
CA ILE A 21 -20.29 11.93 -2.48
C ILE A 21 -19.10 12.57 -1.79
N ILE A 22 -17.97 12.70 -2.50
CA ILE A 22 -16.74 13.30 -2.00
C ILE A 22 -16.99 14.75 -1.56
N GLU A 23 -17.66 15.58 -2.37
CA GLU A 23 -17.92 16.98 -2.02
C GLU A 23 -18.76 17.08 -0.74
N ASN A 24 -19.85 16.32 -0.66
CA ASN A 24 -20.73 16.30 0.50
C ASN A 24 -20.03 15.82 1.77
N ARG A 25 -19.26 14.73 1.67
CA ARG A 25 -18.57 14.15 2.82
C ARG A 25 -17.37 14.99 3.26
N LYS A 26 -16.68 15.67 2.35
CA LYS A 26 -15.62 16.62 2.70
C LYS A 26 -16.11 17.74 3.61
N ALA A 27 -17.31 18.27 3.35
CA ALA A 27 -17.91 19.29 4.22
C ALA A 27 -18.17 18.78 5.65
N GLN A 28 -18.47 17.48 5.81
CA GLN A 28 -18.76 16.87 7.10
C GLN A 28 -17.51 16.69 7.97
N ILE A 29 -16.33 16.41 7.37
CA ILE A 29 -15.08 16.16 8.11
C ILE A 29 -14.73 17.31 9.07
N ASP A 30 -14.96 18.55 8.63
CA ASP A 30 -14.63 19.76 9.40
C ASP A 30 -15.84 20.30 10.20
N ASP A 31 -17.02 19.68 10.08
CA ASP A 31 -18.24 20.11 10.75
C ASP A 31 -18.25 19.68 12.23
N LYS A 32 -17.87 20.63 13.10
CA LYS A 32 -17.83 20.43 14.55
C LYS A 32 -19.20 20.21 15.20
N THR A 33 -20.31 20.35 14.47
CA THR A 33 -21.64 20.00 14.98
C THR A 33 -21.91 18.49 14.92
N LEU A 34 -21.15 17.76 14.10
CA LEU A 34 -21.23 16.30 13.99
C LEU A 34 -20.37 15.62 15.08
N SER A 35 -20.74 14.38 15.41
CA SER A 35 -19.93 13.56 16.31
C SER A 35 -18.56 13.26 15.69
N LEU A 36 -17.57 12.90 16.51
CA LEU A 36 -16.28 12.43 15.98
C LEU A 36 -16.47 11.22 15.06
N GLU A 37 -17.35 10.29 15.43
CA GLU A 37 -17.64 9.09 14.64
C GLU A 37 -18.17 9.43 13.25
N GLN A 38 -19.14 10.35 13.15
CA GLN A 38 -19.69 10.79 11.86
C GLN A 38 -18.62 11.46 10.99
N ARG A 39 -17.70 12.21 11.60
CA ARG A 39 -16.58 12.84 10.89
C ARG A 39 -15.54 11.83 10.44
N LYS A 40 -15.26 10.80 11.24
CA LYS A 40 -14.39 9.68 10.86
C LYS A 40 -14.99 8.88 9.71
N GLU A 41 -16.28 8.59 9.76
CA GLU A 41 -17.01 7.93 8.68
C GLU A 41 -16.94 8.76 7.38
N ALA A 42 -17.11 10.08 7.47
CA ALA A 42 -16.94 10.96 6.32
C ALA A 42 -15.50 10.97 5.79
N LEU A 43 -14.50 10.98 6.68
CA LEU A 43 -13.08 10.88 6.33
C LEU A 43 -12.77 9.57 5.60
N PHE A 44 -13.30 8.46 6.10
CA PHE A 44 -13.21 7.13 5.51
C PHE A 44 -13.85 7.08 4.13
N THR A 45 -15.11 7.53 4.00
CA THR A 45 -15.79 7.57 2.70
C THR A 45 -14.99 8.37 1.68
N VAL A 46 -14.49 9.56 2.03
CA VAL A 46 -13.70 10.37 1.09
C VAL A 46 -12.41 9.65 0.68
N ALA A 47 -11.74 8.98 1.61
CA ALA A 47 -10.52 8.22 1.31
C ALA A 47 -10.78 7.08 0.32
N GLU A 48 -11.81 6.27 0.59
CA GLU A 48 -12.14 5.11 -0.24
C GLU A 48 -12.68 5.51 -1.62
N GLU A 49 -13.57 6.52 -1.72
CA GLU A 49 -14.06 7.02 -3.01
C GLU A 49 -12.92 7.50 -3.93
N TYR A 50 -11.91 8.15 -3.37
CA TYR A 50 -10.72 8.52 -4.15
C TYR A 50 -9.87 7.30 -4.54
N LEU A 51 -9.78 6.27 -3.70
CA LEU A 51 -9.08 5.03 -4.06
C LEU A 51 -9.83 4.29 -5.16
N ASP A 52 -11.15 4.11 -5.03
CA ASP A 52 -12.00 3.43 -6.00
C ASP A 52 -11.91 4.11 -7.36
N LEU A 53 -12.01 5.45 -7.41
CA LEU A 53 -11.74 6.20 -8.64
C LEU A 53 -10.32 5.98 -9.18
N GLY A 54 -9.32 5.91 -8.31
CA GLY A 54 -7.93 5.62 -8.68
C GLY A 54 -7.79 4.26 -9.37
N TYR A 55 -8.37 3.22 -8.78
CA TYR A 55 -8.38 1.86 -9.33
C TYR A 55 -9.24 1.75 -10.59
N ALA A 56 -10.43 2.34 -10.61
CA ALA A 56 -11.32 2.36 -11.77
C ALA A 56 -10.64 3.01 -12.98
N TYR A 57 -10.04 4.20 -12.83
CA TYR A 57 -9.31 4.83 -13.93
C TYR A 57 -8.07 4.04 -14.36
N TYR A 58 -7.41 3.32 -13.44
CA TYR A 58 -6.33 2.41 -13.83
C TYR A 58 -6.86 1.25 -14.68
N MET A 59 -7.97 0.62 -14.28
CA MET A 59 -8.61 -0.45 -15.04
C MET A 59 -9.15 0.03 -16.40
N LEU A 60 -9.59 1.28 -16.50
CA LEU A 60 -9.96 1.94 -17.76
C LEU A 60 -8.75 2.40 -18.59
N GLU A 61 -7.53 2.14 -18.12
CA GLU A 61 -6.26 2.53 -18.76
C GLU A 61 -6.04 4.05 -18.85
N GLU A 62 -6.78 4.82 -18.05
CA GLU A 62 -6.67 6.28 -17.88
C GLU A 62 -5.67 6.66 -16.77
N ASN A 63 -4.42 6.21 -16.92
CA ASN A 63 -3.38 6.29 -15.88
C ASN A 63 -3.17 7.70 -15.28
N ASN A 64 -3.26 8.76 -16.10
CA ASN A 64 -3.12 10.14 -15.61
C ASN A 64 -4.23 10.51 -14.61
N LYS A 65 -5.48 10.07 -14.85
CA LYS A 65 -6.58 10.29 -13.92
C LYS A 65 -6.41 9.42 -12.68
N SER A 66 -6.04 8.15 -12.87
CA SER A 66 -5.77 7.21 -11.78
C SER A 66 -4.81 7.77 -10.73
N ILE A 67 -3.65 8.28 -11.15
CA ILE A 67 -2.64 8.87 -10.25
C ILE A 67 -3.21 10.06 -9.48
N VAL A 68 -3.96 10.95 -10.14
CA VAL A 68 -4.56 12.12 -9.47
C VAL A 68 -5.50 11.69 -8.35
N HIS A 69 -6.29 10.64 -8.56
CA HIS A 69 -7.21 10.13 -7.55
C HIS A 69 -6.48 9.40 -6.41
N PHE A 70 -5.48 8.57 -6.72
CA PHE A 70 -4.61 7.99 -5.68
C PHE A 70 -3.94 9.06 -4.83
N GLN A 71 -3.34 10.08 -5.44
CA GLN A 71 -2.72 11.20 -4.71
C GLN A 71 -3.71 11.95 -3.82
N LYS A 72 -4.95 12.17 -4.28
CA LYS A 72 -6.00 12.82 -3.49
C LYS A 72 -6.47 11.98 -2.30
N ALA A 73 -6.42 10.65 -2.38
CA ALA A 73 -6.76 9.78 -1.25
C ALA A 73 -5.74 9.87 -0.10
N MET A 74 -4.46 10.14 -0.40
CA MET A 74 -3.36 9.95 0.56
C MET A 74 -3.46 10.77 1.85
N PRO A 75 -3.80 12.07 1.83
CA PRO A 75 -3.97 12.83 3.07
C PRO A 75 -5.05 12.25 3.98
N TYR A 76 -6.10 11.65 3.40
CA TYR A 76 -7.21 11.06 4.17
C TYR A 76 -6.83 9.69 4.73
N LYS A 77 -6.19 8.83 3.94
CA LYS A 77 -5.65 7.55 4.42
C LYS A 77 -4.60 7.76 5.52
N PHE A 78 -3.74 8.76 5.37
CA PHE A 78 -2.76 9.11 6.40
C PHE A 78 -3.43 9.45 7.73
N LYS A 79 -4.44 10.33 7.71
CA LYS A 79 -5.21 10.69 8.90
C LYS A 79 -5.80 9.48 9.60
N LEU A 80 -6.50 8.63 8.86
CA LEU A 80 -7.16 7.43 9.38
C LEU A 80 -6.20 6.42 10.03
N ALA A 81 -4.95 6.35 9.56
CA ALA A 81 -3.98 5.38 10.06
C ALA A 81 -3.04 5.92 11.15
N PHE A 82 -2.67 7.21 11.09
CA PHE A 82 -1.55 7.75 11.88
C PHE A 82 -1.92 8.92 12.79
N GLU A 83 -2.95 9.72 12.48
CA GLU A 83 -3.29 10.86 13.33
C GLU A 83 -4.13 10.40 14.53
N ALA A 84 -3.65 10.63 15.75
CA ALA A 84 -4.26 10.12 16.99
C ALA A 84 -5.76 10.40 17.17
N LEU A 85 -6.27 11.53 16.63
CA LEU A 85 -7.69 11.88 16.70
C LEU A 85 -8.55 10.97 15.81
N TRP A 86 -8.02 10.60 14.64
CA TRP A 86 -8.73 9.91 13.58
C TRP A 86 -8.45 8.42 13.57
N LYS A 87 -7.28 8.03 14.11
CA LYS A 87 -6.74 6.68 14.07
C LYS A 87 -7.80 5.64 14.39
N GLU A 88 -8.04 4.77 13.42
CA GLU A 88 -8.80 3.53 13.61
C GLU A 88 -7.85 2.41 14.02
N PRO A 89 -8.33 1.38 14.74
CA PRO A 89 -7.52 0.22 15.05
C PRO A 89 -7.18 -0.52 13.75
N GLU A 90 -5.96 -0.29 13.26
CA GLU A 90 -5.38 -1.04 12.15
C GLU A 90 -4.48 -2.17 12.67
N ASN A 91 -4.52 -3.32 12.00
CA ASN A 91 -3.59 -4.40 12.21
C ASN A 91 -2.48 -4.38 11.14
N CYS A 92 -1.46 -5.23 11.28
CA CYS A 92 -0.34 -5.29 10.35
C CYS A 92 -0.73 -5.68 8.91
N TRP A 93 -1.86 -6.33 8.68
CA TRP A 93 -2.34 -6.63 7.32
C TRP A 93 -3.03 -5.42 6.68
N SER A 94 -3.87 -4.71 7.44
CA SER A 94 -4.62 -3.55 6.92
C SER A 94 -3.72 -2.33 6.69
N ILE A 95 -2.70 -2.14 7.52
CA ILE A 95 -1.79 -0.99 7.41
C ILE A 95 -0.89 -1.05 6.17
N GLN A 96 -0.62 -2.25 5.63
CA GLN A 96 0.25 -2.43 4.46
C GLN A 96 -0.27 -1.74 3.21
N GLU A 97 -1.58 -1.82 2.94
CA GLU A 97 -2.18 -1.11 1.81
C GLU A 97 -1.96 0.40 1.97
N THR A 98 -2.26 0.93 3.16
CA THR A 98 -2.08 2.36 3.47
C THR A 98 -0.62 2.79 3.33
N LEU A 99 0.33 2.02 3.88
CA LEU A 99 1.77 2.32 3.79
C LEU A 99 2.26 2.35 2.35
N ASN A 100 1.98 1.30 1.57
CA ASN A 100 2.42 1.26 0.18
C ASN A 100 1.81 2.41 -0.63
N CYS A 101 0.52 2.69 -0.44
CA CYS A 101 -0.15 3.80 -1.07
C CYS A 101 0.53 5.15 -0.73
N ILE A 102 0.83 5.42 0.54
CA ILE A 102 1.52 6.67 0.94
C ILE A 102 2.94 6.74 0.35
N LEU A 103 3.67 5.63 0.33
CA LEU A 103 5.03 5.58 -0.24
C LEU A 103 5.03 5.78 -1.76
N LEU A 104 4.01 5.28 -2.46
CA LEU A 104 3.86 5.45 -3.90
C LEU A 104 3.31 6.83 -4.27
N PHE A 105 2.18 7.22 -3.69
CA PHE A 105 1.36 8.33 -4.15
C PHE A 105 1.31 9.53 -3.18
N GLY A 106 1.87 9.39 -1.98
CA GLY A 106 1.94 10.49 -1.01
C GLY A 106 2.93 11.58 -1.42
N THR A 107 2.66 12.81 -0.98
CA THR A 107 3.58 13.93 -1.17
C THR A 107 4.85 13.75 -0.31
N LYS A 108 5.87 14.58 -0.54
CA LYS A 108 7.08 14.56 0.28
C LYS A 108 6.78 14.90 1.74
N GLU A 109 5.83 15.80 1.97
CA GLU A 109 5.37 16.22 3.29
C GLU A 109 4.73 15.05 4.02
N LEU A 110 3.78 14.33 3.39
CA LEU A 110 3.16 13.15 4.01
C LEU A 110 4.17 12.05 4.33
N LYS A 111 5.19 11.85 3.49
CA LYS A 111 6.28 10.89 3.77
C LYS A 111 7.15 11.33 4.95
N SER A 112 7.34 12.65 5.12
CA SER A 112 8.01 13.21 6.30
C SER A 112 7.14 13.05 7.56
N GLU A 113 5.84 13.22 7.47
CA GLU A 113 4.93 12.99 8.60
C GLU A 113 4.87 11.50 8.97
N LEU A 114 4.97 10.59 7.99
CA LEU A 114 4.99 9.15 8.21
C LEU A 114 6.19 8.71 9.06
N ILE A 115 7.38 9.25 8.79
CA ILE A 115 8.56 8.94 9.62
C ILE A 115 8.39 9.50 11.05
N ASP A 116 7.82 10.69 11.19
CA ASP A 116 7.60 11.34 12.49
C ASP A 116 6.46 10.71 13.31
N SER A 117 5.56 9.96 12.66
CA SER A 117 4.45 9.26 13.31
C SER A 117 4.92 8.22 14.33
N ASN A 118 6.16 7.73 14.18
CA ASN A 118 6.73 6.63 14.96
C ASN A 118 5.75 5.46 15.14
N TRP A 119 5.06 5.11 14.05
CA TRP A 119 4.02 4.11 14.08
C TRP A 119 4.52 2.80 14.69
N LYS A 120 3.73 2.30 15.63
CA LYS A 120 3.91 1.03 16.31
C LYS A 120 2.54 0.50 16.71
N LEU A 121 2.45 -0.82 16.82
CA LEU A 121 1.34 -1.51 17.45
C LEU A 121 1.74 -1.85 18.89
N GLU A 122 0.76 -1.84 19.80
CA GLU A 122 0.96 -2.42 21.12
C GLU A 122 1.00 -3.95 20.97
N SER A 123 1.69 -4.65 21.87
CA SER A 123 1.99 -6.08 21.70
C SER A 123 0.74 -6.96 21.53
N GLU A 124 -0.39 -6.56 22.12
CA GLU A 124 -1.67 -7.26 22.01
C GLU A 124 -2.37 -7.08 20.65
N ASP A 125 -2.02 -6.04 19.90
CA ASP A 125 -2.56 -5.75 18.57
C ASP A 125 -1.72 -6.37 17.44
N ILE A 126 -0.54 -6.92 17.76
CA ILE A 126 0.33 -7.60 16.79
C ILE A 126 -0.23 -9.00 16.52
N ILE A 127 -1.06 -9.08 15.48
CA ILE A 127 -1.63 -10.36 15.02
C ILE A 127 -0.63 -11.24 14.26
N ASN A 128 0.39 -10.63 13.62
CA ASN A 128 1.46 -11.33 12.91
C ASN A 128 2.77 -10.55 13.05
N GLU A 129 3.72 -11.12 13.79
CA GLU A 129 5.00 -10.45 14.09
C GLU A 129 5.86 -10.20 12.84
N SER A 130 5.86 -11.14 11.89
CA SER A 130 6.63 -11.02 10.65
C SER A 130 6.14 -9.86 9.79
N SER A 131 4.82 -9.73 9.66
CA SER A 131 4.17 -8.64 8.93
C SER A 131 4.43 -7.29 9.61
N TYR A 132 4.27 -7.21 10.93
CA TYR A 132 4.59 -6.00 11.70
C TYR A 132 6.05 -5.55 11.54
N LEU A 133 7.00 -6.49 11.61
CA LEU A 133 8.42 -6.18 11.43
C LEU A 133 8.73 -5.71 10.01
N TYR A 134 8.09 -6.29 9.00
CA TYR A 134 8.18 -5.81 7.62
C TYR A 134 7.65 -4.37 7.48
N ASP A 135 6.49 -4.05 8.06
CA ASP A 135 5.89 -2.71 7.98
C ASP A 135 6.80 -1.63 8.57
N ARG A 136 7.43 -1.94 9.70
CA ARG A 136 8.41 -1.04 10.34
C ARG A 136 9.61 -0.79 9.45
N LEU A 137 10.12 -1.82 8.78
CA LEU A 137 11.24 -1.70 7.85
C LEU A 137 10.83 -0.96 6.56
N LEU A 138 9.60 -1.20 6.08
CA LEU A 138 9.04 -0.53 4.91
C LEU A 138 8.92 0.98 5.14
N ILE A 139 8.46 1.42 6.31
CA ILE A 139 8.46 2.85 6.68
C ILE A 139 9.89 3.41 6.63
N GLN A 140 10.86 2.73 7.24
CA GLN A 140 12.25 3.20 7.30
C GLN A 140 12.86 3.34 5.90
N ILE A 141 12.85 2.28 5.10
CA ILE A 141 13.45 2.30 3.76
C ILE A 141 12.68 3.22 2.82
N GLY A 142 11.34 3.26 2.93
CA GLY A 142 10.46 4.05 2.09
C GLY A 142 10.59 5.56 2.28
N THR A 143 11.03 6.00 3.47
CA THR A 143 11.17 7.43 3.81
C THR A 143 12.61 7.90 3.87
N THR A 144 13.57 7.02 4.19
CA THR A 144 14.98 7.41 4.41
C THR A 144 15.99 6.71 3.51
N PHE A 145 15.56 5.71 2.74
CA PHE A 145 16.46 4.79 2.00
C PHE A 145 17.50 4.09 2.89
N LYS A 146 17.22 3.98 4.19
CA LYS A 146 18.04 3.29 5.17
C LYS A 146 17.16 2.39 6.01
N VAL A 147 17.76 1.32 6.52
CA VAL A 147 17.17 0.47 7.56
C VAL A 147 18.23 0.19 8.61
N ASP A 148 17.80 -0.12 9.82
CA ASP A 148 18.68 -0.69 10.84
C ASP A 148 19.00 -2.16 10.49
N ASP A 149 20.29 -2.47 10.28
CA ASP A 149 20.76 -3.82 9.97
C ASP A 149 20.34 -4.83 11.05
N ALA A 150 20.36 -4.44 12.32
CA ALA A 150 19.95 -5.33 13.41
C ALA A 150 18.45 -5.64 13.34
N ALA A 151 17.62 -4.64 13.02
CA ALA A 151 16.19 -4.81 12.83
C ALA A 151 15.87 -5.69 11.62
N LEU A 152 16.58 -5.51 10.50
CA LEU A 152 16.42 -6.33 9.30
C LEU A 152 16.83 -7.80 9.55
N ILE A 153 17.96 -8.02 10.22
CA ILE A 153 18.39 -9.37 10.61
C ILE A 153 17.36 -10.03 11.53
N ASN A 154 16.84 -9.29 12.51
CA ASN A 154 15.80 -9.80 13.40
C ASN A 154 14.53 -10.18 12.63
N ALA A 155 14.04 -9.29 11.76
CA ALA A 155 12.85 -9.54 10.94
C ALA A 155 12.98 -10.79 10.07
N LEU A 156 14.14 -10.97 9.43
CA LEU A 156 14.43 -12.18 8.64
C LEU A 156 14.47 -13.44 9.52
N ASN A 157 15.18 -13.40 10.67
CA ASN A 157 15.26 -14.56 11.56
C ASN A 157 13.89 -14.99 12.10
N VAL A 158 13.06 -14.02 12.52
CA VAL A 158 11.69 -14.30 12.98
C VAL A 158 10.86 -14.89 11.84
N SER A 159 10.86 -14.23 10.68
CA SER A 159 10.00 -14.62 9.57
C SER A 159 10.40 -15.94 8.93
N GLU A 160 11.69 -16.27 8.85
CA GLU A 160 12.17 -17.53 8.25
C GLU A 160 11.92 -18.76 9.14
N LEU A 161 11.67 -18.56 10.44
CA LEU A 161 11.32 -19.63 11.38
C LEU A 161 9.81 -19.86 11.47
N GLU A 162 9.00 -18.95 10.93
CA GLU A 162 7.55 -19.03 10.95
C GLU A 162 7.03 -20.17 10.04
N LYS A 163 5.99 -20.87 10.46
CA LYS A 163 5.40 -21.98 9.68
C LYS A 163 4.25 -21.52 8.79
N ASP A 164 3.74 -20.32 9.03
CA ASP A 164 2.68 -19.72 8.23
C ASP A 164 3.12 -19.64 6.74
N ARG A 165 2.24 -20.14 5.87
CA ARG A 165 2.53 -20.24 4.44
C ARG A 165 2.64 -18.86 3.81
N ASP A 166 1.78 -17.92 4.18
CA ASP A 166 1.75 -16.59 3.59
C ASP A 166 2.95 -15.79 4.07
N VAL A 167 3.40 -15.96 5.32
CA VAL A 167 4.68 -15.41 5.77
C VAL A 167 5.84 -15.92 4.90
N GLN A 168 5.92 -17.24 4.66
CA GLN A 168 7.01 -17.80 3.85
C GLN A 168 6.95 -17.43 2.37
N GLN A 169 5.75 -17.33 1.79
CA GLN A 169 5.56 -17.10 0.37
C GLN A 169 5.48 -15.61 0.00
N PHE A 170 5.14 -14.74 0.95
CA PHE A 170 4.94 -13.32 0.72
C PHE A 170 5.89 -12.45 1.56
N ILE A 171 5.81 -12.50 2.90
CA ILE A 171 6.58 -11.58 3.77
C ILE A 171 8.10 -11.82 3.69
N VAL A 172 8.56 -13.07 3.73
CA VAL A 172 10.00 -13.41 3.64
C VAL A 172 10.62 -12.90 2.33
N PRO A 173 10.00 -13.11 1.15
CA PRO A 173 10.46 -12.49 -0.10
C PRO A 173 10.53 -10.95 -0.06
N LEU A 174 9.56 -10.28 0.55
CA LEU A 174 9.57 -8.81 0.67
C LEU A 174 10.73 -8.32 1.55
N LEU A 175 10.96 -8.96 2.71
CA LEU A 175 12.10 -8.68 3.58
C LEU A 175 13.44 -8.93 2.87
N ARG A 176 13.55 -10.00 2.08
CA ARG A 176 14.74 -10.27 1.27
C ARG A 176 14.93 -9.22 0.17
N SER A 177 13.84 -8.68 -0.38
CA SER A 177 13.94 -7.58 -1.34
C SER A 177 14.48 -6.30 -0.69
N ILE A 178 14.01 -5.95 0.51
CA ILE A 178 14.59 -4.87 1.33
C ILE A 178 16.07 -5.10 1.58
N LYS A 179 16.47 -6.33 1.95
CA LYS A 179 17.88 -6.69 2.09
C LYS A 179 18.67 -6.43 0.80
N GLY A 180 18.16 -6.88 -0.34
CA GLY A 180 18.78 -6.65 -1.65
C GLY A 180 18.96 -5.17 -1.97
N LEU A 181 17.98 -4.32 -1.65
CA LEU A 181 18.11 -2.86 -1.77
C LEU A 181 19.25 -2.31 -0.91
N ILE A 182 19.40 -2.77 0.33
CA ILE A 182 20.40 -2.23 1.25
C ILE A 182 21.81 -2.72 0.90
N THR A 183 21.94 -3.98 0.47
CA THR A 183 23.24 -4.57 0.11
C THR A 183 23.60 -4.39 -1.36
N SER A 184 22.83 -3.61 -2.12
CA SER A 184 22.99 -3.43 -3.58
C SER A 184 22.98 -4.74 -4.38
N ASP A 185 22.23 -5.75 -3.91
CA ASP A 185 22.01 -7.02 -4.60
C ASP A 185 20.73 -6.94 -5.45
N LYS A 186 20.90 -6.55 -6.71
CA LYS A 186 19.81 -6.45 -7.68
C LYS A 186 19.09 -7.78 -7.89
N SER A 187 19.81 -8.90 -7.85
CA SER A 187 19.22 -10.22 -8.08
C SER A 187 18.29 -10.58 -6.93
N GLN A 188 18.71 -10.36 -5.68
CA GLN A 188 17.89 -10.63 -4.51
C GLN A 188 16.63 -9.74 -4.49
N TRP A 189 16.79 -8.45 -4.82
CA TRP A 189 15.68 -7.51 -4.95
C TRP A 189 14.64 -7.97 -5.97
N GLN A 190 15.07 -8.33 -7.19
CA GLN A 190 14.20 -8.78 -8.27
C GLN A 190 13.48 -10.10 -7.92
N ILE A 191 14.19 -11.08 -7.35
CA ILE A 191 13.60 -12.35 -6.92
C ILE A 191 12.50 -12.13 -5.87
N GLY A 192 12.68 -11.17 -4.96
CA GLY A 192 11.68 -10.83 -3.96
C GLY A 192 10.40 -10.28 -4.60
N ILE A 193 10.54 -9.40 -5.60
CA ILE A 193 9.42 -8.86 -6.38
C ILE A 193 8.69 -9.97 -7.14
N ASP A 194 9.42 -10.84 -7.84
CA ASP A 194 8.83 -11.93 -8.63
C ASP A 194 7.98 -12.87 -7.78
N LYS A 195 8.44 -13.18 -6.56
CA LYS A 195 7.70 -14.02 -5.61
C LYS A 195 6.46 -13.33 -5.06
N ALA A 196 6.56 -12.04 -4.71
CA ALA A 196 5.40 -11.28 -4.26
C ALA A 196 4.31 -11.21 -5.34
N LEU A 197 4.71 -11.05 -6.60
CA LEU A 197 3.79 -11.07 -7.74
C LEU A 197 3.15 -12.44 -7.96
N GLN A 198 3.92 -13.52 -7.80
CA GLN A 198 3.38 -14.87 -7.93
C GLN A 198 2.31 -15.15 -6.86
N TRP A 199 2.61 -14.83 -5.60
CA TRP A 199 1.64 -14.98 -4.51
C TRP A 199 0.39 -14.13 -4.76
N HIS A 200 0.56 -12.85 -5.13
CA HIS A 200 -0.56 -11.95 -5.44
C HIS A 200 -1.42 -12.49 -6.59
N ALA A 201 -0.80 -13.02 -7.64
CA ALA A 201 -1.52 -13.59 -8.78
C ALA A 201 -2.33 -14.83 -8.39
N ASP A 202 -1.83 -15.64 -7.45
CA ASP A 202 -2.57 -16.80 -6.94
C ASP A 202 -3.77 -16.35 -6.09
N GLU A 203 -3.59 -15.38 -5.20
CA GLU A 203 -4.67 -14.80 -4.40
C GLU A 203 -5.73 -14.10 -5.26
N ALA A 204 -5.31 -13.33 -6.28
CA ALA A 204 -6.22 -12.63 -7.19
C ALA A 204 -7.00 -13.57 -8.12
N LYS A 205 -6.60 -14.84 -8.25
CA LYS A 205 -7.30 -15.84 -9.07
C LYS A 205 -8.15 -16.79 -8.24
N LEU A 206 -7.63 -17.24 -7.10
CA LEU A 206 -8.18 -18.38 -6.36
C LEU A 206 -8.38 -18.10 -4.87
N GLY A 207 -7.82 -16.99 -4.36
CA GLY A 207 -7.81 -16.68 -2.93
C GLY A 207 -8.65 -15.46 -2.57
N GLU A 208 -8.22 -14.73 -1.54
CA GLU A 208 -9.00 -13.65 -0.93
C GLU A 208 -9.10 -12.40 -1.83
N TYR A 209 -8.16 -12.23 -2.75
CA TYR A 209 -8.08 -11.06 -3.63
C TYR A 209 -8.90 -11.20 -4.91
N ARG A 210 -9.59 -12.33 -5.09
CA ARG A 210 -10.27 -12.65 -6.35
C ARG A 210 -11.34 -11.62 -6.75
N ASP A 211 -12.12 -11.20 -5.78
CA ASP A 211 -13.35 -10.41 -6.00
C ASP A 211 -13.28 -9.02 -5.35
N ILE A 212 -12.07 -8.58 -4.95
CA ILE A 212 -11.87 -7.29 -4.25
C ILE A 212 -10.80 -6.45 -4.94
N ARG A 213 -10.87 -5.13 -4.70
CA ARG A 213 -9.98 -4.11 -5.27
C ARG A 213 -8.49 -4.36 -5.02
N GLN A 214 -8.12 -4.93 -3.87
CA GLN A 214 -6.73 -5.27 -3.55
C GLN A 214 -6.10 -6.24 -4.55
N GLY A 215 -6.90 -7.06 -5.25
CA GLY A 215 -6.41 -7.94 -6.30
C GLY A 215 -5.95 -7.23 -7.57
N VAL A 216 -6.27 -5.94 -7.75
CA VAL A 216 -6.02 -5.19 -8.99
C VAL A 216 -4.54 -4.79 -9.15
N ILE A 217 -3.86 -4.39 -8.06
CA ILE A 217 -2.45 -3.98 -8.09
C ILE A 217 -1.70 -4.63 -6.92
N CYS A 218 -0.57 -5.27 -7.21
CA CYS A 218 0.36 -5.71 -6.18
C CYS A 218 1.18 -4.52 -5.66
N LEU A 219 0.61 -3.76 -4.73
CA LEU A 219 1.21 -2.53 -4.20
C LEU A 219 2.59 -2.77 -3.58
N ASN A 220 2.80 -3.87 -2.85
CA ASN A 220 4.10 -4.22 -2.28
C ASN A 220 5.19 -4.37 -3.36
N ALA A 221 4.90 -5.08 -4.44
CA ALA A 221 5.83 -5.25 -5.56
C ALA A 221 6.09 -3.91 -6.27
N LEU A 222 5.06 -3.08 -6.45
CA LEU A 222 5.19 -1.76 -7.06
C LEU A 222 6.05 -0.81 -6.22
N THR A 223 5.87 -0.81 -4.89
CA THR A 223 6.68 -0.02 -3.95
C THR A 223 8.14 -0.46 -3.99
N LEU A 224 8.42 -1.76 -3.94
CA LEU A 224 9.79 -2.27 -4.06
C LEU A 224 10.42 -1.95 -5.41
N ALA A 225 9.64 -2.01 -6.50
CA ALA A 225 10.09 -1.60 -7.82
C ALA A 225 10.48 -0.10 -7.84
N LYS A 226 9.65 0.76 -7.24
CA LYS A 226 9.94 2.19 -7.07
C LYS A 226 11.21 2.41 -6.25
N LEU A 227 11.37 1.71 -5.13
CA LEU A 227 12.56 1.84 -4.28
C LEU A 227 13.84 1.43 -5.01
N GLY A 228 13.82 0.36 -5.81
CA GLY A 228 14.97 -0.02 -6.63
C GLY A 228 15.35 1.06 -7.66
N ARG A 229 14.34 1.69 -8.27
CA ARG A 229 14.55 2.84 -9.17
C ARG A 229 15.14 4.05 -8.44
N ASP A 230 14.54 4.43 -7.33
CA ASP A 230 14.90 5.65 -6.60
C ASP A 230 16.28 5.54 -5.91
N MET A 231 16.62 4.36 -5.37
CA MET A 231 17.88 4.14 -4.66
C MET A 231 19.05 3.82 -5.59
N HIS A 232 18.81 3.06 -6.66
CA HIS A 232 19.89 2.46 -7.46
C HIS A 232 19.75 2.67 -8.98
N GLY A 233 18.67 3.31 -9.45
CA GLY A 233 18.38 3.40 -10.87
C GLY A 233 18.03 2.06 -11.50
N TRP A 234 17.61 1.07 -10.71
CA TRP A 234 17.24 -0.25 -11.24
C TRP A 234 15.85 -0.23 -11.86
N GLU A 235 15.72 -0.93 -12.99
CA GLU A 235 14.44 -1.22 -13.60
C GLU A 235 14.02 -2.64 -13.25
N CYS A 236 12.77 -2.78 -12.79
CA CYS A 236 12.14 -4.07 -12.57
C CYS A 236 11.84 -4.70 -13.93
N THR A 237 12.14 -6.00 -14.07
CA THR A 237 12.01 -6.75 -15.33
C THR A 237 10.83 -7.69 -15.35
N SER A 238 10.04 -7.77 -14.27
CA SER A 238 8.87 -8.65 -14.19
C SER A 238 7.76 -8.15 -15.12
N GLU A 239 7.26 -9.05 -15.96
CA GLU A 239 6.06 -8.80 -16.75
C GLU A 239 4.84 -9.36 -16.01
N SER A 240 4.00 -8.48 -15.46
CA SER A 240 2.78 -8.87 -14.74
C SER A 240 1.68 -7.83 -14.89
N ILE A 241 0.45 -8.30 -15.12
CA ILE A 241 -0.75 -7.45 -15.15
C ILE A 241 -1.06 -6.79 -13.79
N TYR A 242 -0.53 -7.36 -12.70
CA TYR A 242 -0.66 -6.84 -11.34
C TYR A 242 0.45 -5.84 -10.98
N LEU A 243 1.41 -5.59 -11.90
CA LEU A 243 2.55 -4.68 -11.68
C LEU A 243 2.54 -3.53 -12.71
N PRO A 244 1.82 -2.43 -12.44
CA PRO A 244 1.74 -1.31 -13.36
C PRO A 244 2.97 -0.40 -13.27
N LEU A 245 4.11 -0.85 -13.82
CA LEU A 245 5.37 -0.08 -13.84
C LEU A 245 5.23 1.27 -14.56
N ASN A 246 4.27 1.41 -15.47
CA ASN A 246 3.93 2.65 -16.15
C ASN A 246 3.46 3.76 -15.18
N LEU A 247 2.80 3.40 -14.07
CA LEU A 247 2.40 4.38 -13.05
C LEU A 247 3.60 5.03 -12.38
N LEU A 248 4.73 4.31 -12.26
CA LEU A 248 5.96 4.85 -11.68
C LEU A 248 6.57 5.99 -12.50
N ASN A 249 6.20 6.14 -13.78
CA ASN A 249 6.69 7.21 -14.63
C ASN A 249 5.91 8.52 -14.44
N LEU A 250 4.83 8.48 -13.66
CA LEU A 250 3.92 9.60 -13.41
C LEU A 250 4.03 10.14 -11.98
N ILE A 251 4.92 9.57 -11.15
CA ILE A 251 5.10 9.88 -9.72
C ILE A 251 6.56 10.15 -9.36
#